data_AF-A0A4Y2R0P3-F1
#
_entry.id   AF-A0A4Y2R0P3-F1
#
_cell.length_a   1.000
_cell.length_b   1.000
_cell.length_c   1.000
_cell.angle_alpha   90.00
_cell.angle_beta   90.00
_cell.angle_gamma   90.00
#
_symmetry.space_group_name_H-M   'P 1'
#
loop_
_entity.id
_entity.type
_entity.pdbx_description
1 polymer ?
#
loop_
_entity_poly.entity_id
_entity_poly.type
_entity_poly.pdbx_seq_one_letter_code
_entity_poly.pdbx_strand_id
1 'polypeptide(L)'
;MFNSLRERGVDFQKMEVTVVLADGSQTNVEAYTAPVSIDIEGRTVPIEMLALPKAKGNRTLLGTDFLEKSGIVLDLKNKSWYFSDKPHHKIYFKEDLDVNSLQAAGSIIANS
;
A
#
# COMPACT_ATOMS: atom_id res chain seq x y z
N MET A 1 6.14 5.81 3.54
CA MET A 1 6.54 5.62 2.12
C MET A 1 6.96 6.92 1.47
N PHE A 2 6.09 7.93 1.30
CA PHE A 2 6.44 9.21 0.64
C PHE A 2 7.73 9.87 1.15
N ASN A 3 7.83 10.15 2.46
CA ASN A 3 9.04 10.78 3.05
C ASN A 3 10.30 9.95 2.81
N SER A 4 10.21 8.62 2.97
CA SER A 4 11.33 7.71 2.76
C SER A 4 11.81 7.68 1.31
N LEU A 5 10.90 7.81 0.34
CA LEU A 5 11.27 7.89 -1.08
C LEU A 5 11.95 9.22 -1.41
N ARG A 6 11.43 10.32 -0.86
CA ARG A 6 12.04 11.64 -1.00
C ARG A 6 13.45 11.69 -0.39
N GLU A 7 13.64 11.11 0.79
CA GLU A 7 14.96 10.97 1.43
C GLU A 7 15.95 10.13 0.61
N ARG A 8 15.45 9.20 -0.21
CA ARG A 8 16.24 8.41 -1.15
C ARG A 8 16.48 9.11 -2.50
N GLY A 9 16.07 10.36 -2.64
CA GLY A 9 16.32 11.17 -3.84
C GLY A 9 15.29 11.02 -4.96
N VAL A 10 14.12 10.43 -4.70
CA VAL A 10 13.01 10.46 -5.67
C VAL A 10 12.49 11.89 -5.77
N ASP A 11 12.52 12.44 -6.98
CA ASP A 11 12.03 13.79 -7.27
C ASP A 11 10.52 13.76 -7.50
N PHE A 12 9.79 14.43 -6.62
CA PHE A 12 8.33 14.49 -6.63
C PHE A 12 7.85 15.81 -7.20
N GLN A 13 7.07 15.73 -8.27
CA GLN A 13 6.43 16.88 -8.90
C GLN A 13 5.16 17.25 -8.14
N LYS A 14 5.07 18.53 -7.75
CA LYS A 14 3.89 19.08 -7.07
C LYS A 14 2.75 19.30 -8.07
N MET A 15 1.53 18.96 -7.68
CA MET A 15 0.31 19.19 -8.46
C MET A 15 -0.91 19.43 -7.56
N GLU A 16 -1.99 19.92 -8.16
CA GLU A 16 -3.32 19.94 -7.54
C GLU A 16 -4.17 18.82 -8.15
N VAL A 17 -4.84 18.04 -7.29
CA VAL A 17 -5.73 16.96 -7.71
C VAL A 17 -7.08 17.09 -7.02
N THR A 18 -8.15 16.85 -7.77
CA THR A 18 -9.48 16.67 -7.19
C THR A 18 -9.61 15.23 -6.71
N VAL A 19 -9.71 15.04 -5.41
CA VAL A 19 -10.00 13.73 -4.81
C VAL A 19 -11.49 13.62 -4.60
N VAL A 20 -12.08 12.58 -5.17
CA VAL A 20 -13.47 12.18 -4.93
C VAL A 20 -13.46 11.02 -3.94
N LEU A 21 -14.05 11.22 -2.77
CA LEU A 21 -14.15 10.18 -1.76
C LEU A 21 -15.36 9.27 -2.01
N ALA A 22 -15.37 8.11 -1.35
CA ALA A 22 -16.45 7.13 -1.50
C ALA A 22 -17.82 7.66 -1.03
N ASP A 23 -17.84 8.69 -0.19
CA ASP A 23 -19.07 9.39 0.23
C ASP A 23 -19.58 10.41 -0.82
N GLY A 24 -18.90 10.51 -1.96
CA GLY A 24 -19.22 11.44 -3.04
C GLY A 24 -18.71 12.86 -2.81
N SER A 25 -18.11 13.15 -1.65
CA SER A 25 -17.48 14.45 -1.40
C SER A 25 -16.26 14.63 -2.31
N GLN A 26 -16.02 15.87 -2.71
CA GLN A 26 -14.89 16.24 -3.54
C GLN A 26 -14.07 17.31 -2.85
N THR A 27 -12.76 17.19 -2.91
CA THR A 27 -11.86 18.21 -2.39
C THR A 27 -10.64 18.33 -3.27
N ASN A 28 -10.29 19.57 -3.61
CA ASN A 28 -9.02 19.86 -4.25
C ASN A 28 -7.92 19.81 -3.19
N VAL A 29 -6.95 18.93 -3.41
CA VAL A 29 -5.84 18.74 -2.49
C VAL A 29 -4.53 18.90 -3.24
N GLU A 30 -3.57 19.49 -2.54
CA GLU A 30 -2.18 19.49 -2.98
C GLU A 30 -1.64 18.06 -2.89
N ALA A 31 -1.09 17.58 -3.99
CA ALA A 31 -0.50 16.26 -4.11
C ALA A 31 0.87 16.34 -4.77
N TYR A 32 1.57 15.22 -4.70
CA TYR A 32 2.89 15.03 -5.27
C TYR A 32 2.87 13.75 -6.10
N THR A 33 3.42 13.77 -7.32
CA THR A 33 3.59 12.58 -8.15
C THR A 33 5.05 12.29 -8.42
N ALA A 34 5.39 11.02 -8.53
CA ALA A 34 6.67 10.59 -9.09
C ALA A 34 6.54 9.18 -9.67
N PRO A 35 7.32 8.85 -10.72
CA PRO A 35 7.51 7.48 -11.13
C PRO A 35 8.26 6.72 -10.03
N VAL A 36 7.72 5.58 -9.62
CA VAL A 36 8.36 4.66 -8.68
C VAL A 36 8.26 3.23 -9.20
N SER A 37 9.23 2.42 -8.82
CA SER A 37 9.20 0.98 -9.09
C SER A 37 8.91 0.23 -7.81
N ILE A 38 7.91 -0.65 -7.83
CA ILE A 38 7.52 -1.47 -6.70
C ILE A 38 7.93 -2.91 -6.98
N ASP A 39 8.77 -3.45 -6.11
CA ASP A 39 9.14 -4.86 -6.15
C ASP A 39 8.12 -5.69 -5.36
N ILE A 40 7.55 -6.71 -6.02
CA ILE A 40 6.60 -7.64 -5.43
C ILE A 40 6.80 -9.03 -6.03
N GLU A 41 7.12 -10.01 -5.17
CA GLU A 41 7.21 -11.44 -5.54
C GLU A 41 8.03 -11.71 -6.81
N GLY A 42 9.21 -11.07 -6.89
CA GLY A 42 10.12 -11.20 -8.02
C GLY A 42 9.74 -10.41 -9.27
N ARG A 43 8.75 -9.51 -9.20
CA ARG A 43 8.40 -8.55 -10.25
C ARG A 43 8.68 -7.13 -9.81
N THR A 44 9.15 -6.32 -10.75
CA THR A 44 9.28 -4.87 -10.58
C THR A 44 8.22 -4.18 -11.43
N VAL A 45 7.32 -3.43 -10.80
CA VAL A 45 6.18 -2.80 -11.46
C VAL A 45 6.35 -1.27 -11.40
N PRO A 46 6.54 -0.59 -12.55
CA PRO A 46 6.63 0.86 -12.59
C PRO A 46 5.24 1.52 -12.54
N ILE A 47 5.04 2.41 -11.58
CA ILE A 47 3.79 3.16 -11.39
C ILE A 47 4.05 4.64 -11.11
N GLU A 48 3.05 5.46 -11.40
CA GLU A 48 3.01 6.85 -10.96
C GLU A 48 2.42 6.88 -9.55
N MET A 49 3.24 7.25 -8.56
CA MET A 49 2.80 7.30 -7.17
C MET A 49 2.20 8.66 -6.86
N LEU A 50 0.91 8.69 -6.51
CA LEU A 50 0.27 9.86 -5.95
C LEU A 50 0.45 9.91 -4.42
N ALA A 51 1.10 10.94 -3.92
CA ALA A 51 1.27 11.20 -2.49
C ALA A 51 0.39 12.39 -2.04
N LEU A 52 -0.47 12.13 -1.05
CA LEU A 52 -1.34 13.11 -0.41
C LEU A 52 -0.83 13.40 1.01
N PRO A 53 0.16 14.30 1.21
CA PRO A 53 0.87 14.44 2.48
C PRO A 53 -0.01 14.96 3.63
N LYS A 54 -1.14 15.59 3.31
CA LYS A 54 -2.10 16.09 4.30
C LYS A 54 -3.11 15.03 4.76
N ALA A 55 -3.15 13.86 4.10
CA ALA A 55 -4.04 12.78 4.48
C ALA A 55 -3.55 12.13 5.79
N LYS A 56 -4.42 12.06 6.80
CA LYS A 56 -4.09 11.53 8.13
C LYS A 56 -4.52 10.08 8.27
N GLY A 57 -3.68 9.24 8.88
CA GLY A 57 -4.04 7.87 9.25
C GLY A 57 -4.07 6.85 8.11
N ASN A 58 -3.59 7.23 6.92
CA ASN A 58 -3.70 6.38 5.74
C ASN A 58 -2.42 5.56 5.54
N ARG A 59 -2.54 4.24 5.53
CA ARG A 59 -1.53 3.35 4.94
C ARG A 59 -1.46 3.65 3.44
N THR A 60 -0.32 3.33 2.80
CA THR A 60 -0.23 3.43 1.33
C THR A 60 -1.29 2.55 0.69
N LEU A 61 -2.02 3.11 -0.27
CA LEU A 61 -3.02 2.40 -1.05
C LEU A 61 -2.41 1.98 -2.39
N LEU A 62 -2.73 0.76 -2.82
CA LEU A 62 -2.45 0.29 -4.17
C LEU A 62 -3.73 0.43 -4.97
N GLY A 63 -3.68 1.27 -6.00
CA GLY A 63 -4.80 1.52 -6.89
C GLY A 63 -5.03 0.38 -7.87
N THR A 64 -6.12 0.49 -8.63
CA THR A 64 -6.43 -0.45 -9.72
C THR A 64 -5.39 -0.40 -10.82
N ASP A 65 -4.78 0.74 -11.07
CA ASP A 65 -3.67 0.94 -12.00
C ASP A 65 -2.45 0.06 -11.68
N PHE A 66 -2.11 -0.09 -10.40
CA PHE A 66 -1.08 -1.01 -9.96
C PHE A 66 -1.51 -2.47 -10.15
N LEU A 67 -2.75 -2.82 -9.78
CA LEU A 67 -3.27 -4.19 -9.93
C LEU A 67 -3.29 -4.64 -11.40
N GLU A 68 -3.71 -3.76 -12.30
CA GLU A 68 -3.71 -3.99 -13.74
C GLU A 68 -2.29 -4.22 -14.28
N LYS A 69 -1.35 -3.32 -13.96
CA LYS A 69 0.03 -3.41 -14.44
C LYS A 69 0.79 -4.61 -13.89
N SER A 70 0.53 -4.99 -12.64
CA SER A 70 1.17 -6.14 -12.00
C SER A 70 0.58 -7.48 -12.44
N GLY A 71 -0.64 -7.47 -12.98
CA GLY A 71 -1.42 -8.67 -13.28
C GLY A 71 -1.90 -9.38 -12.01
N ILE A 72 -2.09 -8.67 -10.91
CA ILE A 72 -2.55 -9.25 -9.65
C ILE A 72 -4.06 -9.51 -9.71
N VAL A 73 -4.44 -10.70 -9.31
CA VAL A 73 -5.82 -11.10 -9.08
C VAL A 73 -6.03 -11.29 -7.58
N LEU A 74 -7.03 -10.60 -7.03
CA LEU A 74 -7.43 -10.71 -5.63
C LEU A 74 -8.53 -11.77 -5.47
N ASP A 75 -8.24 -12.82 -4.70
CA ASP A 75 -9.20 -13.84 -4.30
C ASP A 75 -9.60 -13.57 -2.84
N LEU A 76 -10.51 -12.61 -2.68
CA LEU A 76 -10.97 -12.14 -1.36
C LEU A 76 -11.64 -13.26 -0.56
N LYS A 77 -12.35 -14.17 -1.24
CA LYS A 77 -13.02 -15.31 -0.60
C LYS A 77 -12.01 -16.20 0.12
N ASN A 78 -10.88 -16.48 -0.52
CA ASN A 78 -9.83 -17.33 0.04
C ASN A 78 -8.73 -16.53 0.75
N LYS A 79 -8.91 -15.22 0.94
CA LYS A 79 -7.92 -14.30 1.52
C LYS A 79 -6.53 -14.47 0.90
N SER A 80 -6.49 -14.53 -0.43
CA SER A 80 -5.25 -14.74 -1.17
C SER A 80 -5.20 -13.87 -2.41
N TRP A 81 -4.03 -13.78 -3.00
CA TRP A 81 -3.82 -13.19 -4.31
C TRP A 81 -2.83 -14.02 -5.10
N TYR A 82 -2.84 -13.83 -6.42
CA TYR A 82 -1.92 -14.49 -7.34
C TYR A 82 -1.70 -13.61 -8.56
N PHE A 83 -0.65 -13.89 -9.33
CA PHE A 83 -0.52 -13.29 -10.65
C PHE A 83 -1.35 -14.05 -11.67
N SER A 84 -2.01 -13.35 -12.58
CA SER A 84 -2.91 -13.91 -13.59
C SER A 84 -2.24 -14.96 -14.50
N ASP A 85 -0.94 -14.82 -14.75
CA ASP A 85 -0.10 -15.76 -15.49
C ASP A 85 0.42 -16.94 -14.65
N LYS A 86 0.20 -16.93 -13.32
CA LYS A 86 0.59 -17.99 -12.38
C LYS A 86 -0.53 -18.30 -11.37
N PRO A 87 -1.73 -18.72 -11.83
CA PRO A 87 -2.92 -18.85 -10.97
C PRO A 87 -2.81 -19.92 -9.86
N HIS A 88 -1.87 -20.86 -10.01
CA HIS A 88 -1.61 -21.91 -9.02
C HIS A 88 -0.62 -21.47 -7.93
N HIS A 89 0.08 -20.36 -8.10
CA HIS A 89 1.00 -19.80 -7.11
C HIS A 89 0.28 -18.74 -6.28
N LYS A 90 -0.49 -19.20 -5.30
CA LYS A 90 -1.28 -18.34 -4.42
C LYS A 90 -0.47 -17.87 -3.22
N ILE A 91 -0.62 -16.59 -2.89
CA ILE A 91 -0.02 -15.96 -1.72
C ILE A 91 -1.15 -15.51 -0.82
N TYR A 92 -1.12 -15.97 0.43
CA TYR A 92 -2.14 -15.63 1.41
C TYR A 92 -1.91 -14.22 1.96
N PHE A 93 -3.00 -13.50 2.21
CA PHE A 93 -2.94 -12.24 2.92
C PHE A 93 -2.33 -12.45 4.30
N LYS A 94 -1.45 -11.54 4.71
CA LYS A 94 -0.96 -11.53 6.08
C LYS A 94 -2.14 -11.21 7.00
N GLU A 95 -2.36 -12.03 8.01
CA GLU A 95 -3.24 -11.68 9.12
C GLU A 95 -2.54 -10.56 9.92
N ASP A 96 -3.26 -9.47 10.18
CA ASP A 96 -2.78 -8.49 11.15
C ASP A 96 -2.66 -9.23 12.49
N LEU A 97 -1.46 -9.25 13.09
CA LEU A 97 -1.29 -9.72 14.46
C LEU A 97 -2.25 -8.91 15.34
N ASP A 98 -3.18 -9.60 16.01
CA ASP A 98 -4.14 -8.98 16.91
C ASP A 98 -3.39 -8.10 17.93
N VAL A 99 -3.80 -6.85 18.09
CA VAL A 99 -3.13 -5.89 19.00
C VAL A 99 -3.13 -6.41 20.45
N ASN A 100 -4.04 -7.35 20.77
CA ASN A 100 -4.08 -8.04 22.06
C ASN A 100 -2.96 -9.07 22.25
N SER A 101 -2.37 -9.61 21.17
CA SER A 101 -1.30 -10.60 21.26
C SER A 101 0.06 -10.01 21.68
N LEU A 102 0.22 -8.68 21.62
CA LEU A 102 1.41 -7.98 22.14
C LEU A 102 1.39 -7.80 23.67
N GLN A 103 0.24 -7.91 24.33
CA GLN A 103 0.18 -7.90 25.80
C GLN A 103 0.63 -9.24 26.42
N ALA A 104 0.50 -10.36 25.70
CA ALA A 104 0.93 -11.67 26.18
C ALA A 104 2.47 -11.82 26.22
N ALA A 105 3.21 -11.10 25.37
CA ALA A 105 4.67 -11.13 25.34
C ALA A 105 5.34 -10.22 26.40
N GLY A 106 4.59 -9.31 27.02
CA GLY A 106 5.09 -8.41 28.07
C GLY A 106 5.05 -8.99 29.50
N SER A 107 4.46 -10.17 29.70
CA SER A 107 4.26 -10.75 31.04
C SER A 107 5.39 -11.70 31.50
N ILE A 108 6.41 -11.94 30.67
CA ILE A 108 7.46 -12.94 30.97
C ILE A 108 8.68 -12.33 31.69
N ILE A 109 8.79 -11.01 31.81
CA ILE A 109 9.92 -10.35 32.49
C ILE A 109 9.47 -9.55 33.71
N ALA A 110 8.77 -10.19 34.65
CA ALA A 110 8.64 -9.71 36.02
C ALA A 110 8.23 -10.88 36.92
N ASN A 111 9.18 -11.75 37.26
CA ASN A 111 9.25 -12.47 38.54
C ASN A 111 10.40 -13.48 38.49
N SER A 112 11.59 -13.07 38.94
CA SER A 112 12.55 -13.82 39.76
C SER A 112 13.73 -12.91 40.08
#